data_AF-A0A7J8QMH1-F1
#
_entry.id   AF-A0A7J8QMH1-F1
#
_cell.length_a   1.000
_cell.length_b   1.000
_cell.length_c   1.000
_cell.angle_alpha   90.00
_cell.angle_beta   90.00
_cell.angle_gamma   90.00
#
_symmetry.space_group_name_H-M   'P 1'
#
loop_
_entity.id
_entity.type
_entity.pdbx_description
1 polymer ?
#
loop_
_entity_poly.entity_id
_entity_poly.type
_entity_poly.pdbx_seq_one_letter_code
_entity_poly.pdbx_strand_id
1 'polypeptide(L)' 'MVPAKESLVKEMLERVRVEARDEEDCMICLEVLEVEFDASRMPCSHTFHGDCIEKWLKQSHYCPICRFEMPAN' A
#
# COMPACT_ATOMS: atom_id res chain seq x y z
N MET A 1 -16.94 -1.60 8.05
CA MET A 1 -15.54 -1.26 7.75
C MET A 1 -15.54 0.16 7.23
N VAL A 2 -14.70 1.04 7.79
CA VAL A 2 -14.67 2.47 7.41
C VAL A 2 -13.63 2.63 6.29
N PRO A 3 -13.99 3.22 5.15
CA PRO A 3 -13.05 3.46 4.06
C PRO A 3 -12.05 4.56 4.43
N ALA A 4 -10.85 4.53 3.86
CA ALA A 4 -9.91 5.64 3.96
C ALA A 4 -10.34 6.80 3.04
N LYS A 5 -10.03 8.05 3.39
CA LYS A 5 -10.23 9.18 2.46
C LYS A 5 -9.26 9.07 1.29
N GLU A 6 -9.77 8.79 0.09
CA GLU A 6 -8.96 8.62 -1.14
C GLU A 6 -7.95 9.76 -1.36
N SER A 7 -8.34 11.01 -1.09
CA SER A 7 -7.46 12.18 -1.22
C SER A 7 -6.27 12.15 -0.26
N LEU A 8 -6.48 11.77 1.01
CA LEU A 8 -5.41 11.68 2.01
C LEU A 8 -4.54 10.44 1.80
N VAL A 9 -5.14 9.33 1.35
CA VAL A 9 -4.42 8.10 1.02
C VAL A 9 -3.36 8.36 -0.02
N LYS A 10 -3.69 9.11 -1.07
CA LYS A 10 -2.76 9.42 -2.17
C LYS A 10 -1.65 10.39 -1.76
N GLU A 11 -1.90 11.25 -0.79
CA GLU A 11 -0.89 12.14 -0.21
C GLU A 11 0.05 11.42 0.77
N MET A 12 -0.43 10.37 1.46
CA MET A 12 0.34 9.65 2.47
C MET A 12 1.04 8.39 1.95
N LEU A 13 0.59 7.85 0.81
CA LEU A 13 1.30 6.77 0.12
C LEU A 13 2.46 7.35 -0.68
N GLU A 14 3.67 6.97 -0.30
CA GLU A 14 4.86 7.30 -1.08
C GLU A 14 4.96 6.35 -2.27
N ARG A 15 4.94 6.89 -3.49
CA ARG A 15 5.18 6.09 -4.69
C ARG A 15 6.66 5.75 -4.76
N VAL A 16 6.96 4.47 -4.61
CA VAL A 16 8.32 3.94 -4.67
C VAL A 16 8.48 3.12 -5.95
N ARG A 17 9.64 3.22 -6.58
CA ARG A 17 10.05 2.30 -7.64
C ARG A 17 10.78 1.16 -6.98
N VAL A 18 10.27 -0.05 -7.17
CA VAL A 18 10.90 -1.26 -6.67
C VAL A 18 12.08 -1.54 -7.57
N GLU A 19 13.27 -1.72 -7.00
CA GLU A 19 14.46 -2.11 -7.77
C GLU A 19 14.56 -3.63 -7.74
N ALA A 20 15.22 -4.26 -8.72
CA ALA A 20 15.32 -5.73 -8.85
C ALA A 20 15.99 -6.45 -7.67
N ARG A 21 16.47 -5.70 -6.67
CA ARG A 21 17.08 -6.21 -5.44
C ARG A 21 16.15 -6.25 -4.25
N ASP A 22 14.99 -5.62 -4.35
CA ASP A 22 13.98 -5.62 -3.30
C ASP A 22 12.98 -6.74 -3.62
N GLU A 23 13.32 -7.97 -3.20
CA GLU A 23 12.42 -9.13 -3.22
C GLU A 23 11.33 -8.97 -2.14
N GLU A 24 10.54 -7.91 -2.21
CA GLU A 24 9.40 -7.69 -1.32
C GLU A 24 8.12 -8.31 -1.95
N ASP A 25 7.39 -9.10 -1.18
CA ASP A 25 6.11 -9.68 -1.59
C ASP A 25 4.94 -8.77 -1.21
N CYS A 26 3.99 -8.56 -2.13
CA CYS A 26 2.75 -7.89 -1.81
C CYS A 26 1.85 -8.82 -1.01
N MET A 27 1.67 -8.55 0.29
CA MET A 27 0.81 -9.37 1.17
C MET A 27 -0.69 -9.29 0.87
N ILE A 28 -1.10 -8.53 -0.16
CA ILE A 28 -2.51 -8.40 -0.59
C ILE A 28 -2.83 -9.43 -1.68
N CYS A 29 -1.98 -9.54 -2.72
CA CYS A 29 -2.15 -10.51 -3.81
C CYS A 29 -1.23 -11.73 -3.68
N LEU A 30 -0.26 -11.70 -2.75
CA LEU A 30 0.79 -12.71 -2.56
C LEU A 30 1.71 -12.89 -3.78
N GLU A 31 1.90 -11.80 -4.54
CA GLU A 31 2.82 -11.75 -5.69
C GLU A 31 3.99 -10.82 -5.40
N VAL A 32 5.13 -11.09 -6.06
CA VAL A 32 6.35 -10.29 -5.94
C VAL A 32 6.08 -8.87 -6.45
N LEU A 33 6.63 -7.89 -5.75
CA LEU A 33 6.65 -6.51 -6.22
C LEU A 33 7.61 -6.42 -7.42
N GLU A 34 7.06 -6.43 -8.63
CA GLU A 34 7.86 -6.33 -9.85
C GLU A 34 8.41 -4.92 -10.05
N VAL A 35 9.65 -4.85 -10.54
CA VAL A 35 10.45 -3.64 -10.76
C VAL A 35 9.79 -2.63 -11.70
N GLU A 36 8.85 -3.10 -12.52
CA GLU A 36 8.14 -2.29 -13.51
C GLU A 36 6.77 -1.81 -13.04
N PHE A 37 6.28 -2.28 -11.89
CA PHE A 37 4.98 -1.90 -11.36
C PHE A 37 5.09 -0.73 -10.38
N ASP A 38 4.12 0.17 -10.38
CA ASP A 38 4.07 1.21 -9.35
C ASP A 38 3.79 0.58 -7.99
N ALA A 39 4.76 0.67 -7.09
CA ALA A 39 4.59 0.29 -5.70
C ALA A 39 4.31 1.53 -4.86
N SER A 40 3.51 1.32 -3.82
CA SER A 40 3.12 2.35 -2.88
C SER A 40 3.55 1.92 -1.49
N ARG A 41 4.36 2.75 -0.86
CA ARG A 41 4.86 2.56 0.49
C ARG A 41 3.98 3.33 1.47
N MET A 42 3.48 2.62 2.46
CA MET A 42 2.73 3.19 3.57
C MET A 42 3.65 3.92 4.55
N PRO A 43 3.13 4.89 5.31
CA PRO A 43 3.90 5.60 6.36
C PRO A 43 4.42 4.66 7.46
N CYS A 44 3.82 3.48 7.61
CA CYS A 44 4.32 2.41 8.48
C CYS A 44 5.48 1.60 7.88
N SER A 45 6.08 2.08 6.79
CA SER A 45 7.19 1.48 6.04
C SER A 45 6.89 0.21 5.24
N HIS A 46 5.64 -0.25 5.16
CA HIS A 46 5.28 -1.43 4.36
C HIS A 46 4.97 -1.06 2.91
N THR A 47 5.48 -1.84 1.97
CA THR A 47 5.32 -1.65 0.53
C THR A 47 4.29 -2.63 -0.04
N PHE A 48 3.48 -2.17 -0.98
CA PHE A 48 2.50 -2.98 -1.71
C PHE A 48 2.37 -2.47 -3.15
N HIS A 49 1.77 -3.24 -4.07
CA HIS A 49 1.41 -2.68 -5.38
C HIS A 49 0.43 -1.51 -5.18
N GLY A 50 0.60 -0.44 -5.96
CA GLY A 50 -0.26 0.74 -5.90
C GLY A 50 -1.73 0.40 -6.07
N ASP A 51 -2.06 -0.43 -7.06
CA ASP A 51 -3.41 -0.97 -7.26
C ASP A 51 -3.94 -1.78 -6.09
N CYS A 52 -3.11 -2.66 -5.51
CA CYS A 52 -3.50 -3.55 -4.42
C CYS A 52 -3.84 -2.74 -3.17
N ILE A 53 -2.96 -1.81 -2.78
CA ILE A 53 -3.20 -0.99 -1.59
C ILE A 53 -4.32 0.01 -1.80
N GLU A 54 -4.49 0.55 -3.01
CA GLU A 54 -5.61 1.45 -3.31
C GLU A 54 -6.96 0.72 -3.17
N LYS A 55 -7.07 -0.50 -3.72
CA LYS A 55 -8.27 -1.34 -3.57
C LYS A 55 -8.52 -1.72 -2.12
N TRP A 56 -7.47 -2.02 -1.36
CA TRP A 56 -7.57 -2.36 0.05
C TRP A 56 -8.07 -1.17 0.87
N LEU A 57 -7.49 0.02 0.68
CA LEU A 57 -7.85 1.23 1.42
C LEU A 57 -9.26 1.73 1.15
N LYS A 58 -9.85 1.37 -0.01
CA LYS A 58 -11.29 1.57 -0.30
C LYS A 58 -12.21 0.74 0.60
N GLN A 59 -11.73 -0.37 1.18
CA GLN A 59 -12.49 -1.21 2.11
C GLN A 59 -12.04 -1.07 3.56
N SER A 60 -10.74 -0.92 3.80
CA SER A 60 -10.14 -0.90 5.13
C SER A 60 -8.97 0.07 5.17
N HIS A 61 -9.04 1.06 6.04
CA HIS A 61 -7.96 2.03 6.24
C HIS A 61 -6.79 1.50 7.10
N TYR A 62 -6.75 0.20 7.39
CA TYR A 62 -5.68 -0.41 8.18
C TYR A 62 -4.62 -1.06 7.30
N CYS A 63 -3.35 -0.96 7.68
CA CYS A 63 -2.28 -1.72 7.02
C CYS A 63 -2.52 -3.25 7.18
N PRO A 64 -2.43 -4.04 6.09
CA PRO A 64 -2.59 -5.50 6.14
C PRO A 64 -1.58 -6.21 7.05
N ILE A 65 -0.39 -5.62 7.23
CA ILE A 65 0.72 -6.26 7.93
C ILE A 65 0.74 -5.88 9.41
N CYS A 66 0.78 -4.57 9.70
CA CYS A 66 0.95 -4.07 11.06
C CYS A 66 -0.31 -3.46 11.68
N ARG A 67 -1.44 -3.45 10.95
CA ARG A 67 -2.70 -2.79 11.36
C ARG A 67 -2.55 -1.30 11.70
N PHE A 68 -1.54 -0.64 11.13
CA PHE A 68 -1.40 0.81 11.21
C PHE A 68 -2.65 1.48 10.62
N GLU A 69 -3.26 2.39 11.39
CA GLU A 69 -4.45 3.13 10.98
C GLU A 69 -4.04 4.29 10.08
N MET A 70 -4.42 4.25 8.81
CA MET A 70 -4.42 5.44 7.96
C MET A 70 -5.52 6.38 8.43
N PRO A 71 -5.32 7.71 8.37
CA PRO A 71 -6.36 8.65 8.74
C PRO A 71 -7.61 8.45 7.88
N ALA A 72 -8.63 7.88 8.51
CA ALA A 72 -9.99 7.79 8.01
C ALA A 72 -10.85 8.85 8.72
N ASN A 73 -11.94 9.23 8.10
CA ASN A 73 -12.91 10.21 8.64
C ASN A 73 -14.30 9.77 8.27
#